data_AF-K1TAV8-F1
#
_entry.id   AF-K1TAV8-F1
#
_cell.length_a   1.000
_cell.length_b   1.000
_cell.length_c   1.000
_cell.angle_alpha   90.00
_cell.angle_beta   90.00
_cell.angle_gamma   90.00
#
_symmetry.space_group_name_H-M   'P 1'
#
loop_
_entity.id
_entity.type
_entity.pdbx_description
1 polymer ?
#
loop_
_entity_poly.entity_id
_entity_poly.type
_entity_poly.pdbx_seq_one_letter_code
_entity_poly.pdbx_strand_id
1 'polypeptide(L)' 'PGNSSIFVGNKEFEIMKKPGRGTHGHIAILTNNVDRAIYHLSQRGVKFDMDSKNVKDGKTIAIYFADEVAGFAIHLVQK' A
#
# COMPACT_ATOMS: atom_id res chain seq x y z
N PRO A 1 -4.61 0.24 -21.44
CA PRO A 1 -4.45 1.46 -20.60
C PRO A 1 -5.69 1.72 -19.74
N GLY A 2 -5.52 1.86 -18.42
CA GLY A 2 -6.61 2.24 -17.51
C GLY A 2 -6.87 3.74 -17.54
N ASN A 3 -7.95 4.16 -16.86
CA ASN A 3 -8.28 5.58 -16.74
C ASN A 3 -7.19 6.34 -15.96
N SER A 4 -6.74 5.77 -14.83
CA SER A 4 -5.79 6.39 -13.91
C SER A 4 -4.32 6.01 -14.15
N SER A 5 -4.09 4.86 -14.77
CA SER A 5 -2.76 4.24 -14.84
C SER A 5 -2.59 3.36 -16.07
N ILE A 6 -1.35 2.93 -16.31
CA ILE A 6 -0.97 1.98 -17.35
C ILE A 6 -0.19 0.86 -16.68
N PHE A 7 -0.63 -0.39 -16.86
CA PHE A 7 0.13 -1.55 -16.42
C PHE A 7 1.13 -1.98 -17.49
N VAL A 8 2.33 -2.33 -17.07
CA VAL A 8 3.43 -2.84 -17.91
C VAL A 8 3.77 -4.27 -17.49
N GLY A 9 4.12 -5.12 -18.46
CA GLY A 9 4.38 -6.55 -18.23
C GLY A 9 3.08 -7.37 -18.01
N ASN A 10 3.16 -8.46 -17.25
CA ASN A 10 2.02 -9.19 -16.70
C ASN A 10 1.44 -8.49 -15.45
N LYS A 11 1.37 -7.16 -15.46
CA LYS A 11 0.87 -6.28 -14.39
C LYS A 11 1.80 -6.13 -13.18
N GLU A 12 3.10 -6.35 -13.35
CA GLU A 12 4.09 -6.14 -12.28
C GLU A 12 4.28 -4.66 -11.96
N PHE A 13 4.14 -3.78 -12.96
CA PHE A 13 4.33 -2.35 -12.79
C PHE A 13 3.06 -1.58 -13.15
N GLU A 14 2.64 -0.69 -12.26
CA GLU A 14 1.58 0.28 -12.50
C GLU A 14 2.17 1.68 -12.62
N ILE A 15 2.13 2.25 -13.82
CA ILE A 15 2.55 3.63 -14.07
C ILE A 15 1.34 4.54 -13.91
N MET A 16 1.35 5.35 -12.85
CA MET A 16 0.31 6.34 -12.60
C MET A 16 0.46 7.55 -13.54
N LYS A 17 -0.67 8.07 -14.05
CA LYS A 17 -0.67 9.29 -14.88
C LYS A 17 -0.50 10.58 -14.08
N LYS A 18 -0.66 10.51 -12.75
CA LYS A 18 -0.49 11.62 -11.81
C LYS A 18 0.41 11.17 -10.66
N PRO A 19 1.18 12.07 -10.04
CA PRO A 19 1.95 11.76 -8.85
C PRO A 19 1.04 11.18 -7.76
N GLY A 20 1.45 10.04 -7.18
CA GLY A 20 0.79 9.39 -6.06
C GLY A 20 1.56 9.59 -4.75
N ARG A 21 1.32 8.72 -3.78
CA ARG A 21 2.15 8.63 -2.56
C ARG A 21 3.54 8.09 -2.89
N GLY A 22 4.55 8.57 -2.16
CA GLY A 22 5.93 8.13 -2.27
C GLY A 22 6.78 9.01 -3.18
N THR A 23 7.99 9.35 -2.75
CA THR A 23 8.97 10.13 -3.55
C THR A 23 9.27 9.47 -4.90
N HIS A 24 9.42 8.15 -4.91
CA HIS A 24 9.68 7.31 -6.08
C HIS A 24 8.47 6.44 -6.47
N GLY A 25 7.29 6.73 -5.91
CA GLY A 25 6.08 5.91 -6.04
C GLY A 25 5.87 4.98 -4.85
N HIS A 26 5.04 3.95 -5.03
CA HIS A 26 4.67 3.04 -3.94
C HIS A 26 4.81 1.57 -4.30
N ILE A 27 5.05 0.75 -3.29
CA ILE A 27 5.16 -0.70 -3.41
C ILE A 27 4.01 -1.34 -2.63
N ALA A 28 3.15 -2.04 -3.37
CA ALA A 28 2.04 -2.81 -2.83
C ALA A 28 2.48 -4.21 -2.39
N ILE A 29 2.14 -4.59 -1.16
CA ILE A 29 2.36 -5.94 -0.66
C ILE A 29 1.00 -6.62 -0.48
N LEU A 30 0.70 -7.59 -1.35
CA LEU A 30 -0.48 -8.44 -1.20
C LEU A 30 -0.38 -9.22 0.11
N THR A 31 -1.39 -9.03 0.95
CA THR A 31 -1.41 -9.45 2.35
C THR A 31 -2.67 -10.27 2.59
N ASN A 32 -2.52 -11.50 3.11
CA ASN A 32 -3.65 -12.40 3.33
C ASN A 32 -4.63 -11.90 4.41
N ASN A 33 -4.13 -11.16 5.40
CA ASN A 33 -4.94 -10.54 6.44
C ASN A 33 -4.25 -9.26 6.92
N VAL A 34 -4.80 -8.10 6.53
CA VAL A 34 -4.16 -6.80 6.78
C VAL A 34 -4.15 -6.47 8.27
N ASP A 35 -5.22 -6.72 9.01
CA ASP A 35 -5.27 -6.39 10.45
C ASP A 35 -4.25 -7.18 11.28
N ARG A 36 -4.05 -8.47 10.98
CA ARG A 36 -2.99 -9.28 11.62
C ARG A 36 -1.59 -8.78 11.24
N ALA A 37 -1.40 -8.35 10.00
CA ALA A 37 -0.13 -7.80 9.56
C ALA A 37 0.19 -6.47 10.27
N ILE A 38 -0.80 -5.57 10.39
CA ILE A 38 -0.67 -4.33 11.18
C ILE A 38 -0.24 -4.68 12.59
N TYR A 39 -0.98 -5.54 13.30
CA TYR A 39 -0.67 -5.93 14.67
C TYR A 39 0.78 -6.42 14.80
N HIS A 40 1.17 -7.39 13.97
CA HIS A 40 2.48 -8.02 14.03
C HIS A 40 3.64 -7.06 13.67
N LEU A 41 3.46 -6.20 12.68
CA LEU A 41 4.49 -5.24 12.25
C LEU A 41 4.62 -4.07 13.23
N SER A 42 3.52 -3.62 13.84
CA SER A 42 3.56 -2.62 14.91
C SER A 42 4.36 -3.10 16.12
N GLN A 43 4.28 -4.40 16.48
CA GLN A 43 5.15 -4.98 17.52
C GLN A 43 6.64 -4.94 17.17
N ARG A 44 6.99 -4.74 15.89
CA ARG A 44 8.36 -4.62 15.40
C ARG A 44 8.77 -3.16 15.12
N GLY A 45 7.96 -2.20 15.54
CA GLY A 45 8.24 -0.76 15.42
C GLY A 45 7.80 -0.12 14.11
N VAL A 46 7.10 -0.86 13.22
CA VAL A 46 6.51 -0.24 12.01
C VAL A 46 5.35 0.66 12.43
N LYS A 47 5.34 1.89 11.95
CA LYS A 47 4.24 2.83 12.14
C LYS A 47 3.38 2.86 10.88
N PHE A 48 2.08 3.06 11.08
CA PHE A 48 1.10 3.14 10.00
C PHE A 48 0.46 4.52 9.96
N ASP A 49 0.21 5.01 8.76
CA ASP A 49 -0.65 6.18 8.54
C ASP A 49 -2.10 5.73 8.72
N MET A 50 -2.66 5.99 9.90
CA MET A 50 -4.02 5.55 10.24
C MET A 50 -5.09 6.28 9.43
N ASP A 51 -4.81 7.49 8.92
CA ASP A 51 -5.74 8.22 8.04
C ASP A 51 -5.81 7.59 6.65
N SER A 52 -4.79 6.81 6.26
CA SER A 52 -4.80 6.02 5.03
C SER A 52 -5.59 4.71 5.11
N LYS A 53 -6.06 4.32 6.31
CA LYS A 53 -6.69 3.02 6.53
C LYS A 53 -8.02 2.94 5.78
N ASN A 54 -8.07 2.08 4.78
CA ASN A 54 -9.28 1.82 4.01
C ASN A 54 -9.96 0.55 4.52
N VAL A 55 -11.24 0.67 4.88
CA VAL A 55 -12.06 -0.40 5.43
C VAL A 55 -13.25 -0.64 4.51
N LYS A 56 -13.48 -1.90 4.16
CA LYS A 56 -14.66 -2.34 3.41
C LYS A 56 -15.27 -3.54 4.12
N ASP A 57 -16.59 -3.51 4.32
CA ASP A 57 -17.34 -4.57 5.00
C ASP A 57 -16.76 -4.94 6.38
N GLY A 58 -16.30 -3.94 7.12
CA GLY A 58 -15.68 -4.10 8.44
C GLY A 58 -14.26 -4.68 8.44
N LYS A 59 -13.66 -4.92 7.27
CA LYS A 59 -12.29 -5.44 7.13
C LYS A 59 -11.37 -4.40 6.52
N THR A 60 -10.14 -4.32 7.03
CA THR A 60 -9.12 -3.46 6.44
C THR A 60 -8.67 -4.03 5.10
N ILE A 61 -8.85 -3.26 4.02
CA ILE A 61 -8.46 -3.68 2.67
C ILE A 61 -7.16 -3.04 2.21
N ALA A 62 -6.77 -1.88 2.76
CA ALA A 62 -5.50 -1.26 2.48
C ALA A 62 -5.05 -0.33 3.62
N ILE A 63 -3.74 -0.20 3.82
CA ILE A 63 -3.15 0.77 4.74
C ILE A 63 -1.69 1.07 4.35
N TYR A 64 -1.27 2.32 4.43
CA TYR A 64 0.11 2.75 4.20
C TYR A 64 0.92 2.73 5.51
N PHE A 65 2.22 2.49 5.37
CA PHE A 65 3.20 2.79 6.42
C PHE A 65 3.27 4.32 6.57
N ALA A 66 3.60 4.79 7.78
CA ALA A 66 3.73 6.22 8.05
C ALA A 66 4.95 6.82 7.33
N ASP A 67 6.04 6.06 7.29
CA ASP A 67 7.31 6.48 6.70
C ASP A 67 7.55 5.79 5.35
N GLU A 68 8.29 6.46 4.47
CA GLU A 68 8.80 5.87 3.24
C GLU A 68 10.01 4.98 3.52
N VAL A 69 10.19 3.93 2.71
CA VAL A 69 11.38 3.07 2.73
C VAL A 69 12.15 3.32 1.43
N ALA A 70 13.37 3.86 1.55
CA ALA A 70 14.22 4.24 0.40
C ALA A 70 13.50 5.13 -0.65
N GLY A 71 12.62 6.02 -0.18
CA GLY A 71 11.83 6.92 -1.02
C GLY A 71 10.56 6.31 -1.62
N PHE A 72 10.20 5.07 -1.25
CA PHE A 72 8.94 4.45 -1.68
C PHE A 72 7.93 4.43 -0.53
N ALA A 73 6.71 4.83 -0.81
CA ALA A 73 5.60 4.59 0.11
C ALA A 73 5.25 3.09 0.09
N ILE A 74 5.16 2.47 1.26
CA ILE A 74 4.81 1.05 1.37
C ILE A 74 3.36 0.94 1.83
N HIS A 75 2.56 0.11 1.16
CA HIS A 75 1.22 -0.21 1.66
C HIS A 75 0.91 -1.70 1.60
N LEU A 76 0.16 -2.14 2.58
CA LEU A 76 -0.43 -3.47 2.61
C LEU A 76 -1.76 -3.40 1.89
N VAL A 77 -2.03 -4.38 1.04
CA VAL A 77 -3.32 -4.52 0.36
C VAL A 77 -3.84 -5.93 0.57
N GLN A 78 -5.13 -6.06 0.87
CA GLN A 78 -5.78 -7.35 1.03
C GLN A 78 -5.73 -8.12 -0.30
N LYS A 79 -5.27 -9.37 -0.25
CA LYS A 79 -5.35 -10.32 -1.38
C LYS A 79 -6.79 -10.69 -1.69
#